data_AF-J9GR59-F1
#
_entry.id   AF-J9GR59-F1
#
_cell.length_a   1.000
_cell.length_b   1.000
_cell.length_c   1.000
_cell.angle_alpha   90.00
_cell.angle_beta   90.00
_cell.angle_gamma   90.00
#
_symmetry.space_group_name_H-M   'P 1'
#
loop_
_entity.id
_entity.type
_entity.pdbx_description
1 polymer ?
#
loop_
_entity_poly.entity_id
_entity_poly.type
_entity_poly.pdbx_seq_one_letter_code
_entity_poly.pdbx_strand_id
1 'polypeptide(L)'
;MEEMKYQGIKNLIIDFGGVLIDLDRQRCVEHFKKLGLSHVEEMLDIYHQQDFFQNYEKGLISNEEFRNIIRAKVGRPLMDVEIDGAWNSFLVEIPVYKLELL
;
A
#
# COMPACT_ATOMS: atom_id res chain seq x y z
N MET A 1 -3.89 27.51 -32.35
CA MET A 1 -4.33 26.21 -32.89
C MET A 1 -3.40 25.16 -32.31
N GLU A 2 -3.95 24.26 -31.50
CA GLU A 2 -3.39 22.92 -31.33
C GLU A 2 -4.58 22.00 -30.99
N GLU A 3 -5.28 21.55 -32.04
CA GLU A 3 -6.22 20.43 -31.90
C GLU A 3 -5.38 19.17 -31.58
N MET A 4 -5.23 18.86 -30.30
CA MET A 4 -4.47 17.69 -29.88
C MET A 4 -5.35 16.43 -29.82
N LYS A 5 -5.23 15.64 -30.90
CA LYS A 5 -5.12 14.17 -30.99
C LYS A 5 -5.63 13.29 -29.81
N TYR A 6 -6.94 13.18 -29.64
CA TYR A 6 -7.55 12.04 -28.92
C TYR A 6 -8.41 11.13 -29.80
N GLN A 7 -8.31 11.27 -31.14
CA GLN A 7 -9.11 10.46 -32.06
C GLN A 7 -8.85 8.97 -31.84
N GLY A 8 -9.88 8.26 -31.36
CA GLY A 8 -9.92 6.80 -31.27
C GLY A 8 -9.76 6.20 -29.87
N ILE A 9 -9.39 6.98 -28.84
CA ILE A 9 -9.35 6.46 -27.46
C ILE A 9 -10.77 6.43 -26.89
N LYS A 10 -11.24 5.24 -26.51
CA LYS A 10 -12.58 5.02 -25.94
C LYS A 10 -12.56 4.57 -24.49
N ASN A 11 -11.41 4.12 -23.99
CA ASN A 11 -11.28 3.51 -22.68
C ASN A 11 -10.04 4.06 -21.99
N LEU A 12 -10.16 4.29 -20.68
CA LEU A 12 -9.06 4.61 -19.78
C LEU A 12 -9.00 3.52 -18.71
N ILE A 13 -7.80 3.00 -18.44
CA ILE A 13 -7.54 2.13 -17.28
C ILE A 13 -6.67 2.96 -16.36
N ILE A 14 -7.22 3.32 -15.20
CA ILE A 14 -6.58 4.22 -14.24
C ILE A 14 -6.12 3.38 -13.05
N ASP A 15 -4.83 3.43 -12.75
CA ASP A 15 -4.28 2.80 -11.55
C ASP A 15 -4.71 3.58 -10.29
N PHE A 16 -4.65 2.95 -9.13
CA PHE A 16 -5.02 3.59 -7.88
C PHE A 16 -3.83 4.27 -7.23
N GLY A 17 -2.80 3.51 -6.84
CA GLY A 17 -1.65 3.99 -6.08
C GLY A 17 -0.74 4.90 -6.89
N GLY A 18 -0.44 6.10 -6.39
CA GLY A 18 0.41 7.07 -7.08
C GLY A 18 -0.23 7.77 -8.27
N VAL A 19 -1.40 7.29 -8.73
CA VAL A 19 -2.22 7.94 -9.77
C VAL A 19 -3.38 8.67 -9.12
N LEU A 20 -4.30 7.96 -8.45
CA LEU A 20 -5.43 8.57 -7.73
C LEU A 20 -5.07 8.90 -6.28
N ILE A 21 -4.66 7.90 -5.50
CA ILE A 21 -4.29 8.09 -4.10
C ILE A 21 -2.78 8.37 -3.99
N ASP A 22 -2.43 9.37 -3.19
CA ASP A 22 -1.03 9.65 -2.88
C ASP A 22 -0.53 8.66 -1.83
N LEU A 23 0.73 8.24 -1.95
CA LEU A 23 1.34 7.18 -1.14
C LEU A 23 2.53 7.70 -0.35
N ASP A 24 2.67 7.26 0.90
CA ASP A 24 3.81 7.57 1.77
C ASP A 24 4.39 6.29 2.36
N ARG A 25 5.33 5.71 1.61
CA ARG A 25 6.04 4.49 2.01
C ARG A 25 6.84 4.68 3.30
N GLN A 26 7.49 5.83 3.46
CA GLN A 26 8.36 6.08 4.60
C GLN A 26 7.53 6.17 5.88
N ARG A 27 6.36 6.82 5.83
CA ARG A 27 5.41 6.85 6.95
C ARG A 27 4.94 5.46 7.34
N CYS A 28 4.63 4.60 6.36
CA CYS A 28 4.28 3.19 6.61
C CYS A 28 5.39 2.42 7.32
N VAL A 29 6.61 2.51 6.79
CA VAL A 29 7.82 1.94 7.39
C VAL A 29 8.00 2.38 8.84
N GLU A 30 7.87 3.68 9.12
CA GLU A 30 8.01 4.23 10.46
C GLU A 30 6.94 3.73 11.44
N HIS A 31 5.70 3.56 10.97
CA HIS A 31 4.63 3.01 11.82
C HIS A 31 4.89 1.54 12.17
N PHE A 32 5.32 0.72 11.22
CA PHE A 32 5.68 -0.67 11.52
C PHE A 32 6.89 -0.78 12.43
N LYS A 33 7.90 0.09 12.25
CA LYS A 33 9.03 0.19 13.19
C LYS A 33 8.57 0.51 14.61
N LYS A 34 7.61 1.43 14.79
CA LYS A 34 7.02 1.74 16.10
C LYS A 34 6.29 0.55 16.71
N LEU A 35 5.70 -0.33 15.90
CA LEU A 35 5.09 -1.58 16.39
C LEU A 35 6.13 -2.62 16.82
N GLY A 36 7.38 -2.50 16.37
CA GLY A 36 8.48 -3.41 16.66
C GLY A 36 8.83 -4.34 15.50
N LEU A 37 8.29 -4.10 14.30
CA LEU A 37 8.67 -4.88 13.12
C LEU A 37 10.02 -4.35 12.62
N SER A 38 11.08 -5.15 12.77
CA SER A 38 12.43 -4.86 12.26
C SER A 38 12.55 -5.18 10.77
N HIS A 39 13.47 -4.53 10.05
CA HIS A 39 13.76 -4.79 8.61
C HIS A 39 12.58 -4.54 7.66
N VAL A 40 11.65 -3.66 8.03
CA VAL A 40 10.46 -3.34 7.22
C VAL A 40 10.84 -2.72 5.89
N GLU A 41 11.90 -1.91 5.85
CA GLU A 41 12.39 -1.33 4.60
C GLU A 41 12.79 -2.37 3.56
N GLU A 42 13.41 -3.47 4.00
CA GLU A 42 13.84 -4.57 3.14
C GLU A 42 12.62 -5.40 2.70
N MET A 43 11.69 -5.62 3.63
CA MET A 43 10.44 -6.35 3.39
C MET A 43 9.48 -5.62 2.43
N LEU A 44 9.46 -4.29 2.46
CA LEU A 44 8.68 -3.43 1.54
C LEU A 44 9.49 -2.97 0.32
N ASP A 45 10.62 -3.61 0.01
CA ASP A 45 11.39 -3.30 -1.18
C ASP A 45 10.89 -4.13 -2.38
N ILE A 46 10.62 -3.42 -3.48
CA ILE A 46 10.07 -3.95 -4.73
C ILE A 46 10.96 -5.01 -5.41
N TYR A 47 12.24 -5.08 -5.03
CA TYR A 47 13.20 -6.01 -5.62
C TYR A 47 13.29 -7.36 -4.89
N HIS A 48 12.72 -7.48 -3.68
CA HIS A 48 12.80 -8.71 -2.88
C HIS A 48 11.52 -9.56 -3.09
N GLN A 49 11.50 -10.32 -4.20
CA GLN A 49 10.33 -10.98 -4.78
C GLN A 49 9.60 -12.08 -3.97
N GLN A 50 9.86 -12.27 -2.67
CA GLN A 50 9.14 -13.30 -1.86
C GLN A 50 8.93 -12.88 -0.40
N ASP A 51 8.27 -11.76 -0.16
CA ASP A 51 7.78 -11.44 1.19
C ASP A 51 6.25 -11.53 1.33
N PHE A 52 5.77 -11.71 2.56
CA PHE A 52 4.34 -11.91 2.87
C PHE A 52 3.46 -10.72 2.47
N PHE A 53 4.02 -9.51 2.34
CA PHE A 53 3.33 -8.35 1.76
C PHE A 53 2.86 -8.62 0.33
N GLN A 54 3.71 -9.19 -0.51
CA GLN A 54 3.34 -9.50 -1.90
C GLN A 54 2.28 -10.61 -1.98
N ASN A 55 2.36 -11.61 -1.09
CA ASN A 55 1.34 -12.66 -1.02
C ASN A 55 -0.02 -12.07 -0.60
N TYR A 56 0.00 -11.09 0.31
CA TYR A 56 -1.21 -10.37 0.71
C TYR A 56 -1.80 -9.56 -0.44
N GLU A 57 -0.99 -8.80 -1.18
CA GLU A 57 -1.43 -8.04 -2.36
C GLU A 57 -1.98 -8.94 -3.48
N LYS A 58 -1.44 -10.15 -3.64
CA LYS A 58 -1.94 -11.15 -4.59
C LYS A 58 -3.18 -11.91 -4.09
N GLY A 59 -3.63 -11.68 -2.85
CA GLY A 59 -4.74 -12.40 -2.24
C GLY A 59 -4.43 -13.87 -1.93
N LEU A 60 -3.16 -14.23 -1.81
CA LEU A 60 -2.71 -15.60 -1.47
C LEU A 60 -2.75 -15.89 0.04
N ILE A 61 -2.83 -14.85 0.86
CA ILE A 61 -3.07 -14.94 2.31
C ILE A 61 -4.20 -14.00 2.72
N SER A 62 -4.96 -14.41 3.72
CA SER A 62 -6.06 -13.64 4.31
C SER A 62 -5.57 -12.50 5.21
N ASN A 63 -6.48 -11.58 5.56
CA ASN A 63 -6.21 -10.50 6.52
C ASN A 63 -5.75 -11.06 7.87
N GLU A 64 -6.35 -12.17 8.32
CA GLU A 64 -5.97 -12.81 9.59
C GLU A 64 -4.55 -13.37 9.52
N GLU A 65 -4.20 -14.09 8.45
CA GLU A 65 -2.85 -14.64 8.25
C GLU A 65 -1.80 -13.52 8.15
N PHE A 66 -2.09 -12.44 7.42
CA PHE A 66 -1.21 -11.27 7.31
C PHE A 66 -0.89 -10.67 8.69
N ARG A 67 -1.92 -10.42 9.50
CA ARG A 67 -1.76 -9.89 10.86
C ARG A 67 -1.02 -10.86 11.77
N ASN A 68 -1.29 -12.16 11.65
CA ASN A 68 -0.62 -13.20 12.43
C ASN A 68 0.87 -13.32 12.12
N ILE A 69 1.26 -13.21 10.84
CA ILE A 69 2.66 -13.15 10.43
C ILE A 69 3.37 -11.94 11.07
N ILE A 70 2.72 -10.78 11.08
CA ILE A 70 3.27 -9.56 11.71
C ILE A 70 3.43 -9.76 13.22
N ARG A 71 2.42 -10.28 13.92
CA ARG A 71 2.52 -10.60 15.36
C ARG A 71 3.68 -11.54 15.66
N ALA A 72 3.84 -12.59 14.85
CA ALA A 72 4.92 -13.57 15.00
C ALA A 72 6.30 -12.92 14.82
N LYS A 73 6.47 -12.05 13.82
CA LYS A 73 7.73 -11.32 13.57
C LYS A 73 8.04 -10.29 14.67
N VAL A 74 7.02 -9.62 15.20
CA VAL A 74 7.15 -8.62 16.27
C VAL A 74 7.41 -9.27 17.64
N GLY A 75 6.92 -10.49 17.87
CA GLY A 75 7.19 -11.27 19.09
C GLY A 75 6.40 -10.82 20.33
N ARG A 76 5.35 -10.01 20.17
CA ARG A 76 4.43 -9.61 21.24
C ARG A 76 2.98 -9.51 20.74
N PRO A 77 1.98 -9.55 21.63
CA PRO A 77 0.60 -9.27 21.26
C PRO A 77 0.46 -7.86 20.67
N LEU A 78 -0.31 -7.76 19.60
CA LEU A 78 -0.81 -6.53 18.98
C LEU A 78 -2.33 -6.57 18.90
N MET A 79 -3.00 -5.48 18.61
CA MET A 79 -4.40 -5.50 18.18
C MET A 79 -4.45 -5.41 16.65
N ASP A 80 -5.50 -5.95 16.04
CA ASP A 80 -5.69 -5.86 14.59
C ASP A 80 -5.65 -4.40 14.12
N VAL A 81 -6.27 -3.51 14.89
CA VAL A 81 -6.29 -2.06 14.61
C VAL A 81 -4.91 -1.40 14.64
N GLU A 82 -3.95 -1.91 15.42
CA GLU A 82 -2.58 -1.37 15.42
C GLU A 82 -1.87 -1.72 14.12
N ILE A 83 -2.01 -2.97 13.66
CA ILE A 83 -1.42 -3.48 12.43
C ILE A 83 -2.07 -2.81 11.22
N ASP A 84 -3.40 -2.75 11.19
CA ASP A 84 -4.16 -2.09 10.14
C ASP A 84 -3.82 -0.59 10.08
N GLY A 85 -3.63 0.06 11.24
CA GLY A 85 -3.20 1.45 11.31
C GLY A 85 -1.81 1.67 10.70
N ALA A 86 -0.85 0.79 10.99
CA ALA A 86 0.48 0.86 10.39
C ALA A 86 0.44 0.63 8.88
N TRP A 87 -0.28 -0.41 8.41
CA TRP A 87 -0.43 -0.70 6.98
C TRP A 87 -1.13 0.44 6.23
N ASN A 88 -2.26 0.92 6.74
CA ASN A 88 -3.04 1.99 6.12
C ASN A 88 -2.35 3.34 6.17
N SER A 89 -1.34 3.54 7.03
CA SER A 89 -0.52 4.76 7.00
C SER A 89 0.29 4.90 5.70
N PHE A 90 0.34 3.86 4.86
CA PHE A 90 0.82 3.96 3.48
C PHE A 90 -0.04 4.88 2.61
N LEU A 91 -1.34 4.97 2.87
CA LEU A 91 -2.31 5.74 2.09
C LEU A 91 -2.44 7.17 2.64
N VAL A 92 -2.23 8.19 1.80
CA VAL A 92 -2.26 9.60 2.22
C VAL A 92 -3.65 10.19 2.02
N GLU A 93 -3.95 10.62 0.80
CA GLU A 93 -5.23 11.20 0.44
C GLU A 93 -5.48 11.05 -1.06
N ILE A 94 -6.73 11.19 -1.47
CA ILE A 94 -7.11 11.35 -2.87
C ILE A 94 -7.43 12.83 -3.07
N PRO A 95 -6.57 13.60 -3.77
CA PRO A 95 -6.87 15.00 -4.07
C PRO A 95 -8.18 15.12 -4.84
N VAL A 96 -9.08 16.00 -4.38
CA VAL A 96 -10.46 16.12 -4.91
C VAL A 96 -10.46 16.38 -6.42
N TYR A 97 -9.53 17.19 -6.94
CA TYR A 97 -9.46 17.47 -8.37
C TYR A 97 -9.24 16.21 -9.21
N LYS A 98 -8.58 15.16 -8.68
CA LYS A 98 -8.42 13.90 -9.41
C LYS A 98 -9.74 13.15 -9.54
N LEU A 99 -10.66 13.31 -8.59
CA LEU A 99 -12.02 12.77 -8.66
C LEU A 99 -12.89 13.56 -9.64
N GLU A 100 -12.71 14.87 -9.73
CA GLU A 100 -13.44 15.74 -10.67
C GLU A 100 -13.06 15.50 -12.14
N LEU A 101 -11.89 14.89 -12.38
CA LEU A 101 -11.40 14.52 -13.71
C LEU A 101 -11.92 13.15 -14.19
N LEU A 102 -12.59 12.38 -13.33
CA LEU A 102 -13.18 11.06 -13.63
C LEU A 102 -14.66 11.20 -14.01
#